data_AF-A0AAD9WWU0-F1
#
_entry.id   AF-A0AAD9WWU0-F1
#
_cell.length_a   1.000
_cell.length_b   1.000
_cell.length_c   1.000
_cell.angle_alpha   90.00
_cell.angle_beta   90.00
_cell.angle_gamma   90.00
#
_symmetry.space_group_name_H-M   'P 1'
#
loop_
_entity.id
_entity.type
_entity.pdbx_description
1 polymer ?
#
loop_
_entity_poly.entity_id
_entity_poly.type
_entity_poly.pdbx_seq_one_letter_code
_entity_poly.pdbx_strand_id
1 'polypeptide(L)'
;MQYLKELLSKSFFQDFEEVVGDHLFNFKMHDLMHDLALSMAKNECGIVDSHNHFISKKTRHLSFVEDNMIRDGVPSFLSNTYRLRTISFPHYSVTPTQSFMESCISMFPFLRFLDLSYCSIVLVPKKLGNLRHLRFLDLRGNDEIKKLPSSICKLQSLQTLMLEECEELHELPRDIRFLISLRYLSFTTNQKFLPHNRIERLNSLRTLFIDSCINLEYLIEDIGDLKALRILSINNCPNLVSLPSSIKRLSSLEDLWLQDCEKINLDWGIGTEEEGTHQDLNSARPHLRVLVLEKLPKLVMLPQWLLQCSANTLQWLVIKGCPNLLALPDSLQNLKSLRVRHCPKVASLPQDMHGLTTLEKIEIEGCPTLSERCQQGSGEDWPQIAQVRNIRLDGHLIIK
;
A
#
# COMPACT_ATOMS: atom_id res chain seq x y z
N MET A 1 -6.25 -9.54 -0.56
CA MET A 1 -7.65 -9.11 -0.69
C MET A 1 -8.63 -10.19 -1.13
N GLN A 2 -8.39 -11.01 -2.18
CA GLN A 2 -9.36 -12.04 -2.59
C GLN A 2 -9.76 -13.02 -1.47
N TYR A 3 -8.80 -13.59 -0.74
CA TYR A 3 -9.11 -14.49 0.38
C TYR A 3 -9.85 -13.80 1.54
N LEU A 4 -9.51 -12.54 1.85
CA LEU A 4 -10.20 -11.78 2.89
C LEU A 4 -11.67 -11.55 2.51
N LYS A 5 -11.93 -11.16 1.26
CA LYS A 5 -13.28 -11.01 0.71
C LYS A 5 -14.04 -12.33 0.66
N GLU A 6 -13.37 -13.44 0.37
CA GLU A 6 -13.97 -14.78 0.41
C GLU A 6 -14.38 -15.17 1.83
N LEU A 7 -13.51 -14.96 2.83
CA LEU A 7 -13.82 -15.20 4.23
C LEU A 7 -14.95 -14.29 4.73
N LEU A 8 -14.92 -13.00 4.35
CA LEU A 8 -16.01 -12.07 4.64
C LEU A 8 -17.34 -12.54 4.02
N SER A 9 -17.31 -13.01 2.76
CA SER A 9 -18.51 -13.53 2.08
C SER A 9 -19.11 -14.79 2.73
N LYS A 10 -18.30 -15.49 3.54
CA LYS A 10 -18.69 -16.67 4.31
C LYS A 10 -19.01 -16.32 5.78
N SER A 11 -19.12 -15.03 6.11
CA SER A 11 -19.37 -14.51 7.47
C SER A 11 -18.36 -14.98 8.50
N PHE A 12 -17.11 -15.28 8.09
CA PHE A 12 -16.03 -15.61 9.03
C PHE A 12 -15.61 -14.39 9.86
N PHE A 13 -15.86 -13.19 9.34
CA PHE A 13 -15.55 -11.92 9.97
C PHE A 13 -16.81 -11.08 10.09
N GLN A 14 -16.90 -10.30 11.17
CA GLN A 14 -17.94 -9.32 11.47
C GLN A 14 -17.32 -7.94 11.73
N ASP A 15 -18.15 -6.90 11.84
CA ASP A 15 -17.71 -5.51 12.05
C ASP A 15 -16.64 -5.08 11.03
N PHE A 16 -16.84 -5.45 9.76
CA PHE A 16 -15.87 -5.17 8.69
C PHE A 16 -15.96 -3.71 8.25
N GLU A 17 -14.89 -2.96 8.53
CA GLU A 17 -14.74 -1.57 8.13
C GLU A 17 -13.54 -1.43 7.18
N GLU A 18 -13.79 -0.94 5.97
CA GLU A 18 -12.75 -0.53 5.03
C GLU A 18 -12.44 0.96 5.27
N VAL A 19 -11.24 1.24 5.78
CA VAL A 19 -10.78 2.62 5.96
C VAL A 19 -10.37 3.16 4.59
N VAL A 20 -11.30 3.88 3.94
CA VAL A 20 -11.07 4.49 2.62
C VAL A 20 -9.94 5.53 2.74
N GLY A 21 -8.75 5.17 2.28
CA GLY A 21 -7.56 6.03 2.40
C GLY A 21 -6.27 5.25 2.67
N ASP A 22 -6.36 4.10 3.35
CA ASP A 22 -5.15 3.45 3.88
C ASP A 22 -5.01 1.97 3.48
N HIS A 23 -5.93 1.43 2.66
CA HIS A 23 -6.03 -0.03 2.39
C HIS A 23 -6.12 -0.90 3.66
N LEU A 24 -6.51 -0.29 4.79
CA LEU A 24 -6.65 -0.94 6.09
C LEU A 24 -8.09 -1.45 6.27
N PHE A 25 -8.20 -2.68 6.76
CA PHE A 25 -9.46 -3.32 7.07
C PHE A 25 -9.48 -3.68 8.55
N ASN A 26 -10.46 -3.15 9.28
CA ASN A 26 -10.74 -3.58 10.64
C ASN A 26 -11.89 -4.58 10.60
N PHE A 27 -11.74 -5.68 11.32
CA PHE A 27 -12.78 -6.69 11.45
C PHE A 27 -12.54 -7.53 12.69
N LYS A 28 -13.59 -8.19 13.18
CA LYS A 28 -13.55 -9.12 14.30
C LYS A 28 -13.93 -10.52 13.83
N MET A 29 -13.48 -11.54 14.55
CA MET A 29 -13.97 -12.91 14.41
C MET A 29 -14.91 -13.20 15.57
N HIS A 30 -16.07 -13.79 15.28
CA HIS A 30 -17.02 -14.20 16.32
C HIS A 30 -16.42 -15.34 17.17
N ASP A 31 -16.66 -15.36 18.49
CA ASP A 31 -16.08 -16.34 19.43
C ASP A 31 -16.31 -17.80 19.01
N LEU A 32 -17.53 -18.16 18.61
CA LEU A 32 -17.82 -19.50 18.05
C LEU A 32 -16.99 -19.88 16.81
N MET A 33 -16.68 -18.91 15.94
CA MET A 33 -15.82 -19.13 14.78
C MET A 33 -14.36 -19.27 15.20
N HIS A 34 -13.95 -18.53 16.21
CA HIS A 34 -12.64 -18.68 16.85
C HIS A 34 -12.48 -20.07 17.48
N ASP A 35 -13.45 -20.54 18.26
CA ASP A 35 -13.44 -21.86 18.88
C ASP A 35 -13.43 -22.99 17.84
N LEU A 36 -14.20 -22.84 16.76
CA LEU A 36 -14.16 -23.76 15.64
C LEU A 36 -12.78 -23.78 14.97
N ALA A 37 -12.18 -22.61 14.74
CA ALA A 37 -10.84 -22.50 14.17
C ALA A 37 -9.79 -23.17 15.07
N LEU A 38 -9.86 -22.99 16.39
CA LEU A 38 -9.00 -23.66 17.36
C LEU A 38 -9.19 -25.19 17.33
N SER A 39 -10.43 -25.67 17.32
CA SER A 39 -10.76 -27.09 17.24
C SER A 39 -10.21 -27.74 15.96
N MET A 40 -10.33 -27.04 14.82
CA MET A 40 -9.80 -27.48 13.53
C MET A 40 -8.26 -27.44 13.46
N ALA A 41 -7.64 -26.43 14.09
CA ALA A 41 -6.19 -26.28 14.13
C ALA A 41 -5.49 -27.38 14.96
N LYS A 42 -6.23 -28.06 15.86
CA LYS A 42 -5.72 -29.13 16.73
C LYS A 42 -4.44 -28.65 17.43
N ASN A 43 -3.35 -29.40 17.28
CA ASN A 43 -2.05 -29.13 17.90
C ASN A 43 -1.07 -28.42 16.95
N GLU A 44 -1.56 -27.83 15.84
CA GLU A 44 -0.71 -27.07 14.91
C GLU A 44 -0.49 -25.61 15.36
N CYS A 45 -1.37 -25.07 16.20
CA CYS A 45 -1.25 -23.75 16.80
C CYS A 45 -0.91 -23.87 18.30
N GLY A 46 -0.08 -22.97 18.81
CA GLY A 46 0.25 -22.86 20.22
C GLY A 46 0.21 -21.40 20.66
N ILE A 47 -0.35 -21.17 21.84
CA ILE A 47 -0.38 -19.87 22.50
C ILE A 47 0.54 -19.97 23.72
N VAL A 48 1.45 -19.02 23.87
CA VAL A 48 2.37 -18.91 25.00
C VAL A 48 2.00 -17.69 25.82
N ASP A 49 1.73 -17.92 27.09
CA ASP A 49 1.48 -16.90 28.13
C ASP A 49 2.21 -17.30 29.42
N SER A 50 2.11 -16.53 30.50
CA SER A 50 2.78 -16.80 31.77
C SER A 50 2.37 -18.11 32.46
N HIS A 51 1.26 -18.72 32.05
CA HIS A 51 0.67 -19.91 32.68
C HIS A 51 0.78 -21.15 31.78
N ASN A 52 0.96 -20.98 30.47
CA ASN A 52 0.98 -22.05 29.49
C ASN A 52 2.25 -22.04 28.62
N HIS A 53 3.21 -22.88 29.00
CA HIS A 53 4.46 -23.07 28.25
C HIS A 53 4.48 -24.43 27.50
N PHE A 54 3.37 -25.18 27.51
CA PHE A 54 3.32 -26.50 26.91
C PHE A 54 3.09 -26.42 25.40
N ILE A 55 4.18 -26.59 24.63
CA ILE A 55 4.12 -26.56 23.17
C ILE A 55 4.25 -27.97 22.60
N SER A 56 3.27 -28.35 21.78
CA SER A 56 3.30 -29.63 21.08
C SER A 56 4.45 -29.68 20.07
N LYS A 57 5.10 -30.84 19.93
CA LYS A 57 6.08 -31.07 18.85
C LYS A 57 5.47 -30.95 17.44
N LYS A 58 4.13 -30.96 17.33
CA LYS A 58 3.40 -30.76 16.07
C LYS A 58 3.12 -29.28 15.76
N THR A 59 3.36 -28.37 16.71
CA THR A 59 3.10 -26.95 16.55
C THR A 59 3.90 -26.37 15.39
N ARG A 60 3.21 -25.61 14.55
CA ARG A 60 3.73 -24.90 13.37
C ARG A 60 3.56 -23.39 13.52
N HIS A 61 2.57 -22.95 14.28
CA HIS A 61 2.24 -21.54 14.46
C HIS A 61 2.22 -21.24 15.96
N LEU A 62 3.09 -20.32 16.38
CA LEU A 62 3.24 -19.94 17.78
C LEU A 62 2.89 -18.46 17.92
N SER A 63 2.09 -18.11 18.92
CA SER A 63 1.82 -16.72 19.30
C SER A 63 2.21 -16.52 20.75
N PHE A 64 2.98 -15.48 21.03
CA PHE A 64 3.21 -14.98 22.38
C PHE A 64 2.13 -13.96 22.72
N VAL A 65 1.53 -14.09 23.90
CA VAL A 65 0.54 -13.14 24.44
C VAL A 65 1.21 -12.11 25.33
N GLU A 66 2.30 -12.52 25.99
CA GLU A 66 2.99 -11.69 26.98
C GLU A 66 4.44 -11.39 26.60
N ASP A 67 4.83 -10.21 27.02
CA ASP A 67 6.02 -9.43 26.66
C ASP A 67 7.32 -9.91 27.31
N ASN A 68 7.21 -10.29 28.58
CA ASN A 68 8.32 -10.70 29.42
C ASN A 68 9.00 -12.00 28.94
N MET A 69 8.31 -12.79 28.11
CA MET A 69 8.72 -14.16 27.78
C MET A 69 9.88 -14.25 26.77
N ILE A 70 10.21 -13.17 26.06
CA ILE A 70 11.22 -13.17 24.98
C ILE A 70 12.43 -12.26 25.26
N ARG A 71 12.41 -11.52 26.38
CA ARG A 71 13.47 -10.57 26.73
C ARG A 71 14.83 -11.25 26.95
N ASP A 72 14.82 -12.42 27.57
CA ASP A 72 16.03 -13.13 27.99
C ASP A 72 16.58 -14.13 26.94
N GLY A 73 16.07 -14.09 25.72
CA GLY A 73 16.45 -15.02 24.64
C GLY A 73 15.38 -16.07 24.36
N VAL A 74 15.69 -17.00 23.45
CA VAL A 74 14.69 -18.00 22.99
C VAL A 74 14.39 -18.96 24.13
N PRO A 75 13.13 -19.07 24.59
CA PRO A 75 12.81 -19.93 25.70
C PRO A 75 13.18 -21.40 25.46
N SER A 76 13.72 -22.07 26.48
CA SER A 76 14.22 -23.44 26.39
C SER A 76 13.17 -24.45 25.94
N PHE A 77 11.88 -24.21 26.23
CA PHE A 77 10.77 -25.06 25.78
C PHE A 77 10.56 -25.06 24.27
N LEU A 78 11.13 -24.10 23.53
CA LEU A 78 11.10 -24.05 22.05
C LEU A 78 12.25 -24.84 21.40
N SER A 79 13.18 -25.39 22.19
CA SER A 79 14.30 -26.19 21.65
C SER A 79 13.85 -27.41 20.84
N ASN A 80 12.63 -27.90 21.06
CA ASN A 80 12.07 -29.09 20.41
C ASN A 80 11.08 -28.77 19.26
N THR A 81 10.90 -27.51 18.87
CA THR A 81 9.88 -27.06 17.89
C THR A 81 10.48 -26.72 16.52
N TYR A 82 11.25 -27.64 15.95
CA TYR A 82 11.96 -27.46 14.67
C TYR A 82 11.05 -27.35 13.42
N ARG A 83 9.72 -27.47 13.57
CA ARG A 83 8.74 -27.39 12.46
C ARG A 83 7.99 -26.05 12.42
N LEU A 84 8.39 -25.09 13.24
CA LEU A 84 7.76 -23.77 13.27
C LEU A 84 7.84 -23.07 11.92
N ARG A 85 6.70 -22.48 11.54
CA ARG A 85 6.46 -21.71 10.32
C ARG A 85 6.08 -20.27 10.64
N THR A 86 5.49 -20.02 11.80
CA THR A 86 5.10 -18.68 12.25
C THR A 86 5.46 -18.54 13.72
N ILE A 87 6.05 -17.39 14.05
CA ILE A 87 6.14 -16.87 15.41
C ILE A 87 5.53 -15.47 15.35
N SER A 88 4.55 -15.22 16.20
CA SER A 88 3.88 -13.93 16.35
C SER A 88 4.15 -13.38 17.75
N PHE A 89 4.41 -12.09 17.84
CA PHE A 89 4.59 -11.36 19.10
C PHE A 89 3.41 -10.40 19.31
N PRO A 90 3.13 -9.97 20.55
CA PRO A 90 2.18 -8.90 20.81
C PRO A 90 2.68 -7.60 20.16
N HIS A 91 1.78 -6.83 19.58
CA HIS A 91 2.12 -5.61 18.85
C HIS A 91 2.54 -4.49 19.83
N TYR A 92 3.62 -3.76 19.51
CA TYR A 92 4.08 -2.53 20.19
C TYR A 92 4.63 -2.65 21.63
N SER A 93 4.92 -3.84 22.12
CA SER A 93 5.12 -4.02 23.57
C SER A 93 6.53 -4.46 23.99
N VAL A 94 7.24 -5.28 23.19
CA VAL A 94 8.65 -5.64 23.44
C VAL A 94 9.47 -5.76 22.17
N THR A 95 10.63 -5.11 22.22
CA THR A 95 11.75 -5.27 21.30
C THR A 95 12.51 -6.58 21.60
N PRO A 96 12.39 -7.65 20.78
CA PRO A 96 13.28 -8.80 20.86
C PRO A 96 14.74 -8.36 20.74
N THR A 97 15.59 -8.83 21.64
CA THR A 97 17.02 -8.54 21.59
C THR A 97 17.65 -9.08 20.31
N GLN A 98 18.77 -8.49 19.87
CA GLN A 98 19.51 -8.99 18.70
C GLN A 98 19.90 -10.47 18.87
N SER A 99 20.27 -10.89 20.09
CA SER A 99 20.61 -12.29 20.38
C SER A 99 19.42 -13.22 20.25
N PHE A 100 18.23 -12.78 20.67
CA PHE A 100 16.98 -13.52 20.47
C PHE A 100 16.72 -13.72 18.97
N MET A 101 16.78 -12.65 18.17
CA MET A 101 16.56 -12.72 16.73
C MET A 101 17.53 -13.68 16.03
N GLU A 102 18.83 -13.57 16.34
CA GLU A 102 19.85 -14.46 15.77
C GLU A 102 19.61 -15.93 16.13
N SER A 103 19.18 -16.18 17.37
CA SER A 103 18.85 -17.51 17.86
C SER A 103 17.59 -18.06 17.17
N CYS A 104 16.52 -17.27 17.09
CA CYS A 104 15.28 -17.64 16.37
C CYS A 104 15.55 -17.99 14.90
N ILE A 105 16.28 -17.14 14.18
CA ILE A 105 16.62 -17.37 12.77
C ILE A 105 17.44 -18.66 12.60
N SER A 106 18.30 -18.98 13.56
CA SER A 106 19.14 -20.18 13.52
C SER A 106 18.37 -21.45 13.89
N MET A 107 17.45 -21.38 14.86
CA MET A 107 16.70 -22.52 15.37
C MET A 107 15.53 -22.94 14.48
N PHE A 108 14.93 -22.00 13.74
CA PHE A 108 13.69 -22.24 12.99
C PHE A 108 13.87 -22.00 11.48
N PRO A 109 14.61 -22.87 10.76
CA PRO A 109 14.94 -22.67 9.34
C PRO A 109 13.72 -22.75 8.39
N PHE A 110 12.58 -23.26 8.88
CA PHE A 110 11.34 -23.42 8.10
C PHE A 110 10.33 -22.29 8.32
N LEU A 111 10.73 -21.20 8.99
CA LEU A 111 9.90 -20.01 9.16
C LEU A 111 9.43 -19.49 7.80
N ARG A 112 8.15 -19.11 7.77
CA ARG A 112 7.43 -18.51 6.63
C ARG A 112 6.96 -17.10 6.96
N PHE A 113 6.77 -16.80 8.23
CA PHE A 113 6.32 -15.50 8.72
C PHE A 113 7.27 -15.07 9.85
N LEU A 114 7.82 -13.88 9.73
CA LEU A 114 8.67 -13.26 10.73
C LEU A 114 8.34 -11.77 10.78
N ASP A 115 7.75 -11.34 11.88
CA ASP A 115 7.51 -9.93 12.18
C ASP A 115 8.60 -9.45 13.14
N LEU A 116 9.31 -8.42 12.72
CA LEU A 116 10.37 -7.73 13.44
C LEU A 116 10.13 -6.20 13.38
N SER A 117 8.87 -5.78 13.23
CA SER A 117 8.50 -4.37 13.23
C SER A 117 8.70 -3.75 14.63
N TYR A 118 9.11 -2.48 14.67
CA TYR A 118 9.33 -1.68 15.89
C TYR A 118 10.20 -2.38 16.94
N CYS A 119 11.22 -3.12 16.47
CA CYS A 119 12.13 -3.91 17.29
C CYS A 119 13.48 -3.19 17.54
N SER A 120 13.54 -1.86 17.37
CA SER A 120 14.76 -1.05 17.52
C SER A 120 16.02 -1.71 16.93
N ILE A 121 15.88 -2.32 15.76
CA ILE A 121 16.95 -3.10 15.13
C ILE A 121 17.96 -2.15 14.53
N VAL A 122 19.21 -2.23 15.00
CA VAL A 122 20.31 -1.48 14.39
C VAL A 122 20.96 -2.27 13.24
N LEU A 123 21.05 -3.60 13.38
CA LEU A 123 21.70 -4.48 12.40
C LEU A 123 20.84 -5.72 12.12
N VAL A 124 20.39 -5.85 10.88
CA VAL A 124 19.72 -7.07 10.42
C VAL A 124 20.77 -8.19 10.22
N PRO A 125 20.64 -9.35 10.90
CA PRO A 125 21.68 -10.37 10.91
C PRO A 125 21.81 -11.06 9.54
N LYS A 126 23.06 -11.27 9.08
CA LYS A 126 23.34 -11.92 7.79
C LYS A 126 22.70 -13.32 7.66
N LYS A 127 22.51 -14.03 8.79
CA LYS A 127 21.87 -15.34 8.84
C LYS A 127 20.40 -15.32 8.42
N LEU A 128 19.74 -14.16 8.38
CA LEU A 128 18.35 -14.02 7.92
C LEU A 128 18.14 -14.66 6.54
N GLY A 129 19.13 -14.53 5.64
CA GLY A 129 19.11 -15.15 4.31
C GLY A 129 19.10 -16.69 4.29
N ASN A 130 19.23 -17.35 5.45
CA ASN A 130 19.10 -18.81 5.57
C ASN A 130 17.63 -19.26 5.65
N LEU A 131 16.68 -18.36 5.95
CA LEU A 131 15.26 -18.66 6.02
C LEU A 131 14.64 -18.78 4.61
N ARG A 132 15.09 -19.75 3.82
CA ARG A 132 14.70 -19.88 2.39
C ARG A 132 13.20 -20.10 2.15
N HIS A 133 12.46 -20.46 3.19
CA HIS A 133 11.00 -20.63 3.17
C HIS A 133 10.23 -19.39 3.59
N LEU A 134 10.92 -18.32 3.99
CA LEU A 134 10.29 -17.08 4.45
C LEU A 134 9.45 -16.48 3.31
N ARG A 135 8.21 -16.10 3.65
CA ARG A 135 7.22 -15.50 2.74
C ARG A 135 6.84 -14.10 3.18
N PHE A 136 6.91 -13.82 4.47
CA PHE A 136 6.59 -12.52 5.04
C PHE A 136 7.73 -12.09 5.96
N LEU A 137 8.23 -10.89 5.74
CA LEU A 137 9.21 -10.21 6.57
C LEU A 137 8.78 -8.76 6.77
N ASP A 138 8.52 -8.40 8.02
CA ASP A 138 8.24 -7.03 8.43
C ASP A 138 9.42 -6.51 9.25
N LEU A 139 9.98 -5.38 8.83
CA LEU A 139 11.05 -4.66 9.52
C LEU A 139 10.67 -3.19 9.73
N ARG A 140 9.38 -2.85 9.65
CA ARG A 140 8.91 -1.46 9.78
C ARG A 140 9.30 -0.84 11.12
N GLY A 141 9.47 0.47 11.16
CA GLY A 141 9.70 1.21 12.41
C GLY A 141 11.04 0.88 13.09
N ASN A 142 12.00 0.33 12.35
CA ASN A 142 13.38 0.19 12.81
C ASN A 142 14.22 1.30 12.15
N ASP A 143 14.05 2.51 12.68
CA ASP A 143 14.64 3.77 12.21
C ASP A 143 16.17 3.73 12.13
N GLU A 144 16.84 3.01 13.03
CA GLU A 144 18.30 2.88 13.08
C GLU A 144 18.91 1.93 12.00
N ILE A 145 18.11 1.22 11.19
CA ILE A 145 18.64 0.34 10.13
C ILE A 145 19.29 1.17 9.03
N LYS A 146 20.62 1.21 9.02
CA LYS A 146 21.39 1.90 7.97
C LYS A 146 21.50 1.13 6.67
N LYS A 147 21.56 -0.20 6.75
CA LYS A 147 21.73 -1.11 5.60
C LYS A 147 21.11 -2.48 5.88
N LEU A 148 20.49 -3.05 4.85
CA LEU A 148 20.09 -4.45 4.83
C LEU A 148 21.24 -5.35 4.35
N PRO A 149 21.43 -6.55 4.94
CA PRO A 149 22.46 -7.48 4.49
C PRO A 149 22.14 -8.01 3.09
N SER A 150 23.14 -8.16 2.23
CA SER A 150 22.96 -8.72 0.87
C SER A 150 22.37 -10.13 0.86
N SER A 151 22.49 -10.88 1.97
CA SER A 151 21.88 -12.19 2.12
C SER A 151 20.35 -12.17 2.12
N ILE A 152 19.70 -11.02 2.37
CA ILE A 152 18.24 -10.90 2.26
C ILE A 152 17.75 -11.26 0.84
N CYS A 153 18.56 -10.99 -0.18
CA CYS A 153 18.28 -11.32 -1.58
C CYS A 153 18.29 -12.83 -1.88
N LYS A 154 18.68 -13.67 -0.92
CA LYS A 154 18.57 -15.15 -1.03
C LYS A 154 17.16 -15.66 -0.72
N LEU A 155 16.28 -14.81 -0.20
CA LEU A 155 14.91 -15.15 0.18
C LEU A 155 13.97 -15.21 -1.02
N GLN A 156 14.23 -16.13 -1.97
CA GLN A 156 13.48 -16.23 -3.22
C GLN A 156 11.99 -16.60 -3.05
N SER A 157 11.62 -17.14 -1.90
CA SER A 157 10.22 -17.43 -1.52
C SER A 157 9.49 -16.23 -0.92
N LEU A 158 10.19 -15.12 -0.66
CA LEU A 158 9.62 -13.95 0.00
C LEU A 158 8.54 -13.32 -0.87
N GLN A 159 7.37 -13.06 -0.28
CA GLN A 159 6.20 -12.50 -0.94
C GLN A 159 5.90 -11.09 -0.44
N THR A 160 6.20 -10.80 0.83
CA THR A 160 6.01 -9.50 1.45
C THR A 160 7.29 -9.08 2.15
N LEU A 161 7.76 -7.88 1.82
CA LEU A 161 8.87 -7.19 2.48
C LEU A 161 8.40 -5.78 2.84
N MET A 162 8.40 -5.45 4.12
CA MET A 162 7.98 -4.14 4.62
C MET A 162 9.16 -3.45 5.33
N LEU A 163 9.47 -2.22 4.88
CA LEU A 163 10.61 -1.41 5.31
C LEU A 163 10.21 0.07 5.52
N GLU A 164 8.92 0.35 5.73
CA GLU A 164 8.43 1.69 6.11
C GLU A 164 9.03 2.13 7.45
N GLU A 165 9.19 3.43 7.66
CA GLU A 165 9.73 4.00 8.92
C GLU A 165 11.17 3.53 9.25
N CYS A 166 11.90 3.01 8.26
CA CYS A 166 13.35 2.77 8.33
C CYS A 166 14.11 4.01 7.86
N GLU A 167 14.02 5.12 8.60
CA GLU A 167 14.44 6.45 8.15
C GLU A 167 15.95 6.56 7.86
N GLU A 168 16.82 5.82 8.55
CA GLU A 168 18.27 5.84 8.28
C GLU A 168 18.70 4.93 7.13
N LEU A 169 17.78 4.19 6.48
CA LEU A 169 18.13 3.23 5.43
C LEU A 169 18.73 3.92 4.21
N HIS A 170 20.05 3.83 4.08
CA HIS A 170 20.80 4.53 3.03
C HIS A 170 20.49 4.03 1.62
N GLU A 171 20.35 2.72 1.44
CA GLU A 171 20.05 2.11 0.14
C GLU A 171 19.31 0.78 0.28
N LEU A 172 18.42 0.51 -0.68
CA LEU A 172 17.88 -0.82 -0.90
C LEU A 172 18.98 -1.80 -1.36
N PRO A 173 18.86 -3.11 -1.05
CA PRO A 173 19.85 -4.11 -1.45
C PRO A 173 20.08 -4.14 -2.96
N ARG A 174 21.36 -4.14 -3.38
CA ARG A 174 21.77 -4.19 -4.79
C ARG A 174 21.26 -5.43 -5.56
N ASP A 175 20.79 -6.46 -4.89
CA ASP A 175 20.34 -7.68 -5.53
C ASP A 175 18.86 -7.98 -5.24
N ILE A 176 18.08 -6.95 -4.89
CA ILE A 176 16.64 -7.07 -4.58
C ILE A 176 15.86 -7.75 -5.71
N ARG A 177 16.30 -7.63 -6.97
CA ARG A 177 15.78 -8.35 -8.14
C ARG A 177 15.69 -9.88 -7.99
N PHE A 178 16.46 -10.48 -7.09
CA PHE A 178 16.41 -11.93 -6.85
C PHE A 178 15.24 -12.35 -5.96
N LEU A 179 14.48 -11.42 -5.39
CA LEU A 179 13.23 -11.69 -4.68
C LEU A 179 12.10 -11.98 -5.68
N ILE A 180 12.26 -13.00 -6.51
CA ILE A 180 11.40 -13.31 -7.66
C ILE A 180 9.93 -13.59 -7.30
N SER A 181 9.66 -13.98 -6.05
CA SER A 181 8.30 -14.24 -5.56
C SER A 181 7.65 -13.02 -4.90
N LEU A 182 8.34 -11.87 -4.84
CA LEU A 182 7.89 -10.70 -4.10
C LEU A 182 6.63 -10.12 -4.76
N ARG A 183 5.59 -9.92 -3.96
CA ARG A 183 4.27 -9.42 -4.36
C ARG A 183 3.96 -8.08 -3.71
N TYR A 184 4.49 -7.83 -2.53
CA TYR A 184 4.35 -6.58 -1.79
C TYR A 184 5.72 -6.11 -1.35
N LEU A 185 6.06 -4.88 -1.74
CA LEU A 185 7.26 -4.19 -1.31
C LEU A 185 6.86 -2.81 -0.80
N SER A 186 7.17 -2.53 0.45
CA SER A 186 7.12 -1.16 0.97
C SER A 186 8.46 -0.74 1.56
N PHE A 187 8.82 0.53 1.38
CA PHE A 187 10.09 1.03 1.92
C PHE A 187 10.12 2.55 2.14
N THR A 188 10.97 2.91 3.11
CA THR A 188 11.59 4.22 3.29
C THR A 188 13.07 4.13 2.94
N THR A 189 13.63 5.12 2.26
CA THR A 189 15.07 5.18 1.99
C THR A 189 15.58 6.61 1.79
N ASN A 190 16.86 6.80 2.11
CA ASN A 190 17.60 8.04 1.87
C ASN A 190 18.21 8.13 0.47
N GLN A 191 17.89 7.20 -0.44
CA GLN A 191 18.36 7.29 -1.82
C GLN A 191 17.69 8.45 -2.56
N LYS A 192 18.50 9.25 -3.27
CA LYS A 192 17.99 10.25 -4.21
C LYS A 192 17.37 9.63 -5.47
N PHE A 193 17.91 8.49 -5.87
CA PHE A 193 17.49 7.74 -7.06
C PHE A 193 17.37 6.27 -6.69
N LEU A 194 16.25 5.66 -7.07
CA LEU A 194 16.13 4.20 -6.98
C LEU A 194 17.13 3.54 -7.95
N PRO A 195 17.77 2.43 -7.56
CA PRO A 195 18.87 1.88 -8.34
C PRO A 195 18.36 1.24 -9.65
N HIS A 196 18.92 1.64 -10.79
CA HIS A 196 18.67 1.03 -12.11
C HIS A 196 18.98 -0.48 -12.12
N ASN A 197 18.26 -1.26 -12.93
CA ASN A 197 18.45 -2.71 -13.15
C ASN A 197 18.19 -3.61 -11.92
N ARG A 198 17.17 -3.28 -11.13
CA ARG A 198 16.85 -3.90 -9.84
C ARG A 198 15.35 -4.20 -9.71
N ILE A 199 14.52 -3.18 -9.57
CA ILE A 199 13.11 -3.35 -9.21
C ILE A 199 12.32 -3.91 -10.39
N GLU A 200 12.68 -3.57 -11.63
CA GLU A 200 11.97 -3.95 -12.86
C GLU A 200 11.91 -5.48 -13.11
N ARG A 201 12.79 -6.25 -12.48
CA ARG A 201 12.78 -7.73 -12.56
C ARG A 201 11.85 -8.41 -11.54
N LEU A 202 11.19 -7.64 -10.68
CA LEU A 202 10.21 -8.15 -9.73
C LEU A 202 8.87 -8.42 -10.43
N ASN A 203 8.87 -9.37 -11.38
CA ASN A 203 7.72 -9.68 -12.24
C ASN A 203 6.46 -10.16 -11.47
N SER A 204 6.63 -10.57 -10.20
CA SER A 204 5.53 -10.97 -9.33
C SER A 204 4.95 -9.81 -8.51
N LEU A 205 5.56 -8.63 -8.55
CA LEU A 205 5.23 -7.50 -7.68
C LEU A 205 3.86 -6.93 -8.06
N ARG A 206 2.98 -6.84 -7.07
CA ARG A 206 1.59 -6.38 -7.22
C ARG A 206 1.34 -5.07 -6.50
N THR A 207 2.06 -4.82 -5.41
CA THR A 207 1.96 -3.61 -4.62
C THR A 207 3.35 -3.07 -4.36
N LEU A 208 3.54 -1.80 -4.72
CA LEU A 208 4.73 -1.02 -4.44
C LEU A 208 4.30 0.21 -3.64
N PHE A 209 4.80 0.32 -2.41
CA PHE A 209 4.54 1.45 -1.54
C PHE A 209 5.85 2.15 -1.19
N ILE A 210 5.95 3.42 -1.57
CA ILE A 210 7.11 4.27 -1.33
C ILE A 210 6.65 5.31 -0.32
N ASP A 211 7.18 5.25 0.89
CA ASP A 211 6.77 6.15 1.96
C ASP A 211 7.97 6.85 2.61
N SER A 212 7.77 8.12 2.93
CA SER A 212 8.72 8.93 3.70
C SER A 212 10.13 8.98 3.09
N CYS A 213 10.26 8.81 1.77
CA CYS A 213 11.53 8.89 1.06
C CYS A 213 11.89 10.35 0.80
N ILE A 214 12.28 11.07 1.85
CA ILE A 214 12.46 12.54 1.83
C ILE A 214 13.49 13.02 0.80
N ASN A 215 14.49 12.19 0.48
CA ASN A 215 15.57 12.55 -0.45
C ASN A 215 15.28 12.13 -1.90
N LEU A 216 14.22 11.36 -2.14
CA LEU A 216 13.91 10.79 -3.45
C LEU A 216 13.51 11.89 -4.44
N GLU A 217 14.28 12.04 -5.51
CA GLU A 217 14.04 13.04 -6.55
C GLU A 217 13.36 12.42 -7.78
N TYR A 218 13.71 11.17 -8.12
CA TYR A 218 13.18 10.46 -9.29
C TYR A 218 13.05 8.95 -9.04
N LEU A 219 12.04 8.34 -9.66
CA LEU A 219 11.95 6.88 -9.79
C LEU A 219 12.77 6.38 -10.99
N ILE A 220 12.90 5.05 -11.13
CA ILE A 220 13.56 4.44 -12.30
C ILE A 220 12.69 4.51 -13.57
N GLU A 221 13.32 4.78 -14.71
CA GLU A 221 12.65 4.77 -16.02
C GLU A 221 12.11 3.40 -16.44
N ASP A 222 12.51 2.30 -15.82
CA ASP A 222 12.04 0.95 -16.18
C ASP A 222 10.89 0.46 -15.30
N ILE A 223 10.26 1.32 -14.48
CA ILE A 223 9.11 0.93 -13.64
C ILE A 223 7.96 0.34 -14.47
N GLY A 224 7.81 0.79 -15.72
CA GLY A 224 6.84 0.28 -16.70
C GLY A 224 6.95 -1.20 -17.04
N ASP A 225 8.04 -1.87 -16.66
CA ASP A 225 8.25 -3.30 -16.92
C ASP A 225 7.64 -4.19 -15.81
N LEU A 226 7.15 -3.59 -14.72
CA LEU A 226 6.41 -4.28 -13.67
C LEU A 226 4.98 -4.64 -14.12
N LYS A 227 4.86 -5.61 -15.04
CA LYS A 227 3.59 -5.98 -15.67
C LYS A 227 2.53 -6.54 -14.73
N ALA A 228 2.90 -6.98 -13.53
CA ALA A 228 1.97 -7.48 -12.52
C ALA A 228 1.56 -6.42 -11.48
N LEU A 229 2.12 -5.21 -11.54
CA LEU A 229 1.88 -4.16 -10.56
C LEU A 229 0.44 -3.65 -10.68
N ARG A 230 -0.28 -3.68 -9.56
CA ARG A 230 -1.68 -3.27 -9.44
C ARG A 230 -1.85 -2.01 -8.61
N ILE A 231 -1.02 -1.86 -7.59
CA ILE A 231 -1.08 -0.72 -6.66
C ILE A 231 0.29 -0.05 -6.63
N LEU A 232 0.31 1.23 -6.97
CA LEU A 232 1.46 2.12 -6.75
C LEU A 232 1.02 3.23 -5.80
N SER A 233 1.69 3.30 -4.65
CA SER A 233 1.46 4.35 -3.67
C SER A 233 2.77 5.06 -3.37
N ILE A 234 2.76 6.40 -3.42
CA ILE A 234 3.91 7.26 -3.14
C ILE A 234 3.44 8.35 -2.18
N ASN A 235 3.93 8.27 -0.95
CA ASN A 235 3.51 9.12 0.15
C ASN A 235 4.74 9.81 0.76
N ASN A 236 4.56 11.04 1.24
CA ASN A 236 5.57 11.78 2.00
C ASN A 236 6.94 11.84 1.29
N CYS A 237 6.94 12.09 -0.02
CA CYS A 237 8.13 12.23 -0.86
C CYS A 237 8.25 13.68 -1.38
N PRO A 238 8.56 14.67 -0.53
CA PRO A 238 8.49 16.09 -0.88
C PRO A 238 9.45 16.50 -1.99
N ASN A 239 10.58 15.79 -2.15
CA ASN A 239 11.58 16.09 -3.17
C ASN A 239 11.32 15.42 -4.53
N LEU A 240 10.32 14.54 -4.64
CA LEU A 240 10.02 13.84 -5.89
C LEU A 240 9.58 14.84 -6.95
N VAL A 241 10.33 14.93 -8.04
CA VAL A 241 10.14 15.95 -9.09
C VAL A 241 9.14 15.47 -10.14
N SER A 242 9.23 14.21 -10.55
CA SER A 242 8.34 13.63 -11.57
C SER A 242 8.25 12.12 -11.44
N LEU A 243 7.22 11.57 -12.06
CA LEU A 243 7.12 10.14 -12.34
C LEU A 243 7.73 9.84 -13.73
N PRO A 244 8.37 8.67 -13.93
CA PRO A 244 9.00 8.28 -15.19
C PRO A 244 7.95 8.04 -16.28
N SER A 245 8.32 8.28 -17.54
CA SER A 245 7.37 8.18 -18.67
C SER A 245 6.84 6.75 -18.87
N SER A 246 7.64 5.75 -18.47
CA SER A 246 7.30 4.34 -18.58
C SER A 246 6.13 3.87 -17.71
N ILE A 247 5.68 4.65 -16.72
CA ILE A 247 4.50 4.31 -15.92
C ILE A 247 3.25 4.14 -16.81
N LYS A 248 3.23 4.77 -18.00
CA LYS A 248 2.22 4.55 -19.06
C LYS A 248 2.17 3.10 -19.58
N ARG A 249 3.22 2.29 -19.36
CA ARG A 249 3.34 0.89 -19.79
C ARG A 249 2.88 -0.12 -18.71
N LEU A 250 2.42 0.35 -17.55
CA LEU A 250 1.92 -0.48 -16.45
C LEU A 250 0.50 -0.99 -16.73
N SER A 251 0.40 -1.99 -17.61
CA SER A 251 -0.88 -2.52 -18.11
C SER A 251 -1.82 -3.12 -17.05
N SER A 252 -1.32 -3.47 -15.87
CA SER A 252 -2.11 -4.03 -14.76
C SER A 252 -2.37 -3.05 -13.62
N LEU A 253 -1.92 -1.80 -13.72
CA LEU A 253 -2.10 -0.82 -12.66
C LEU A 253 -3.58 -0.46 -12.51
N GLU A 254 -4.10 -0.68 -11.31
CA GLU A 254 -5.49 -0.41 -10.92
C GLU A 254 -5.56 0.80 -9.98
N ASP A 255 -4.59 0.97 -9.08
CA ASP A 255 -4.64 1.95 -8.02
C ASP A 255 -3.38 2.82 -8.02
N LEU A 256 -3.55 4.13 -8.16
CA LEU A 256 -2.47 5.11 -8.07
C LEU A 256 -2.76 6.10 -6.93
N TRP A 257 -1.82 6.18 -6.00
CA TRP A 257 -1.90 7.03 -4.81
C TRP A 257 -0.67 7.93 -4.77
N LEU A 258 -0.89 9.25 -4.75
CA LEU A 258 0.14 10.27 -4.62
C LEU A 258 -0.26 11.20 -3.49
N GLN A 259 0.49 11.17 -2.40
CA GLN A 259 0.23 11.99 -1.22
C GLN A 259 1.48 12.73 -0.77
N ASP A 260 1.34 13.98 -0.32
CA ASP A 260 2.41 14.72 0.35
C ASP A 260 3.70 14.79 -0.53
N CYS A 261 3.53 14.99 -1.83
CA CYS A 261 4.62 15.11 -2.82
C CYS A 261 4.71 16.56 -3.32
N GLU A 262 5.40 17.43 -2.58
CA GLU A 262 5.39 18.88 -2.81
C GLU A 262 5.94 19.32 -4.17
N LYS A 263 7.07 18.72 -4.61
CA LYS A 263 7.75 19.12 -5.84
C LYS A 263 7.21 18.44 -7.09
N ILE A 264 6.32 17.45 -6.95
CA ILE A 264 5.91 16.60 -8.05
C ILE A 264 5.20 17.41 -9.12
N ASN A 265 5.68 17.28 -10.35
CA ASN A 265 5.03 17.78 -11.52
C ASN A 265 4.47 16.60 -12.32
N LEU A 266 3.15 16.60 -12.49
CA LEU A 266 2.45 15.62 -13.33
C LEU A 266 2.24 16.14 -14.75
N ASP A 267 2.64 17.38 -15.04
CA ASP A 267 2.55 17.99 -16.37
C ASP A 267 3.65 17.41 -17.27
N TRP A 268 3.39 16.23 -17.80
CA TRP A 268 4.18 15.68 -18.88
C TRP A 268 3.79 16.41 -20.15
N GLY A 269 4.63 17.34 -20.55
CA GLY A 269 4.48 18.08 -21.79
C GLY A 269 4.10 17.16 -22.94
N ILE A 270 3.08 17.59 -23.68
CA ILE A 270 2.93 17.24 -25.09
C ILE A 270 4.20 17.76 -25.77
N GLY A 271 5.25 16.94 -25.86
CA GLY A 271 6.50 17.31 -26.50
C GLY A 271 7.73 16.75 -25.79
N THR A 272 8.11 15.52 -26.14
CA THR A 272 9.46 15.04 -26.47
C THR A 272 9.43 13.51 -26.65
N GLU A 273 8.42 12.97 -27.33
CA GLU A 273 8.57 11.71 -28.03
C GLU A 273 8.22 12.01 -29.47
N GLU A 274 9.23 11.86 -30.33
CA GLU A 274 9.10 11.82 -31.77
C GLU A 274 7.90 10.94 -32.14
N GLU A 275 7.18 11.37 -33.18
CA GLU A 275 6.21 10.57 -33.92
C GLU A 275 6.93 9.35 -34.52
N GLY A 276 7.23 8.37 -33.68
CA GLY A 276 7.86 7.10 -34.03
C GLY A 276 6.87 5.98 -33.83
N THR A 277 6.16 5.62 -34.91
CA THR A 277 5.40 4.37 -35.06
C THR A 277 4.24 4.16 -34.07
N HIS A 278 3.15 4.90 -34.32
CA HIS A 278 1.81 4.43 -33.97
C HIS A 278 1.54 3.08 -34.65
N GLN A 279 1.46 1.99 -33.87
CA GLN A 279 0.39 0.98 -34.08
C GLN A 279 0.18 -0.04 -32.95
N ASP A 280 1.07 -0.22 -31.97
CA ASP A 280 0.89 -1.27 -30.93
C ASP A 280 0.73 -0.80 -29.47
N LEU A 281 0.84 0.50 -29.16
CA LEU A 281 0.86 1.02 -27.77
C LEU A 281 -0.51 1.22 -27.11
N ASN A 282 -1.63 0.93 -27.78
CA ASN A 282 -2.96 1.05 -27.17
C ASN A 282 -3.33 -0.13 -26.25
N SER A 283 -2.64 -1.27 -26.34
CA SER A 283 -2.96 -2.48 -25.53
C SER A 283 -2.25 -2.54 -24.17
N ALA A 284 -1.21 -1.73 -23.96
CA ALA A 284 -0.33 -1.80 -22.78
C ALA A 284 -0.49 -0.62 -21.79
N ARG A 285 -1.64 0.08 -21.84
CA ARG A 285 -1.93 1.24 -20.99
C ARG A 285 -2.53 0.84 -19.63
N PRO A 286 -2.32 1.65 -18.56
CA PRO A 286 -2.92 1.40 -17.25
C PRO A 286 -4.44 1.60 -17.28
N HIS A 287 -5.16 0.76 -16.55
CA HIS A 287 -6.61 0.79 -16.41
C HIS A 287 -6.98 1.11 -14.97
N LEU A 288 -6.75 2.36 -14.57
CA LEU A 288 -6.95 2.80 -13.19
C LEU A 288 -8.42 2.69 -12.79
N ARG A 289 -8.64 2.16 -11.59
CA ARG A 289 -9.89 2.08 -10.86
C ARG A 289 -9.91 3.11 -9.73
N VAL A 290 -8.78 3.32 -9.07
CA VAL A 290 -8.62 4.29 -7.98
C VAL A 290 -7.52 5.29 -8.32
N LEU A 291 -7.84 6.58 -8.20
CA LEU A 291 -6.87 7.66 -8.23
C LEU A 291 -7.02 8.52 -6.97
N VAL A 292 -5.94 8.62 -6.20
CA VAL A 292 -5.86 9.48 -5.02
C VAL A 292 -4.71 10.47 -5.20
N LEU A 293 -5.05 11.77 -5.15
CA LEU A 293 -4.13 12.89 -5.23
C LEU A 293 -4.32 13.76 -3.98
N GLU A 294 -3.39 13.69 -3.03
CA GLU A 294 -3.47 14.43 -1.77
C GLU A 294 -2.26 15.34 -1.57
N LYS A 295 -2.52 16.60 -1.21
CA LYS A 295 -1.51 17.62 -0.87
C LYS A 295 -0.43 17.77 -1.95
N LEU A 296 -0.88 17.99 -3.19
CA LEU A 296 -0.03 18.23 -4.36
C LEU A 296 -0.11 19.71 -4.75
N PRO A 297 0.71 20.61 -4.16
CA PRO A 297 0.59 22.06 -4.36
C PRO A 297 0.92 22.51 -5.78
N LYS A 298 1.74 21.77 -6.53
CA LYS A 298 2.07 22.08 -7.93
C LYS A 298 1.06 21.55 -8.96
N LEU A 299 0.07 20.77 -8.52
CA LEU A 299 -0.94 20.23 -9.43
C LEU A 299 -1.84 21.36 -9.96
N VAL A 300 -1.68 21.72 -11.23
CA VAL A 300 -2.54 22.71 -11.91
C VAL A 300 -3.66 22.04 -12.69
N MET A 301 -3.35 20.93 -13.37
CA MET A 301 -4.28 20.10 -14.14
C MET A 301 -3.91 18.63 -13.99
N LEU A 302 -4.88 17.73 -14.15
CA LEU A 302 -4.59 16.30 -14.25
C LEU A 302 -3.99 15.99 -15.63
N PRO A 303 -2.99 15.09 -15.70
CA PRO A 303 -2.35 14.79 -16.96
C PRO A 303 -3.26 14.04 -17.94
N GLN A 304 -3.22 14.46 -19.21
CA GLN A 304 -4.11 13.93 -20.25
C GLN A 304 -3.96 12.41 -20.48
N TRP A 305 -2.75 11.86 -20.35
CA TRP A 305 -2.53 10.41 -20.50
C TRP A 305 -3.32 9.60 -19.47
N LEU A 306 -3.46 10.11 -18.24
CA LEU A 306 -4.18 9.42 -17.17
C LEU A 306 -5.67 9.38 -17.48
N LEU A 307 -6.19 10.46 -18.07
CA LEU A 307 -7.58 10.58 -18.50
C LEU A 307 -7.85 9.69 -19.73
N GLN A 308 -6.98 9.72 -20.73
CA GLN A 308 -7.14 8.92 -21.95
C GLN A 308 -7.13 7.40 -21.70
N CYS A 309 -6.33 6.93 -20.74
CA CYS A 309 -6.18 5.50 -20.48
C CYS A 309 -7.23 4.95 -19.52
N SER A 310 -7.78 5.80 -18.63
CA SER A 310 -8.61 5.34 -17.51
C SER A 310 -10.00 5.98 -17.43
N ALA A 311 -10.40 6.80 -18.41
CA ALA A 311 -11.74 7.41 -18.49
C ALA A 311 -12.90 6.42 -18.27
N ASN A 312 -12.75 5.20 -18.80
CA ASN A 312 -13.79 4.15 -18.75
C ASN A 312 -13.57 3.14 -17.62
N THR A 313 -12.51 3.24 -16.81
CA THR A 313 -12.23 2.26 -15.74
C THR A 313 -12.24 2.88 -14.36
N LEU A 314 -12.05 4.20 -14.26
CA LEU A 314 -11.93 4.92 -13.01
C LEU A 314 -13.27 4.91 -12.25
N GLN A 315 -13.24 4.37 -11.03
CA GLN A 315 -14.40 4.21 -10.15
C GLN A 315 -14.32 5.15 -8.94
N TRP A 316 -13.11 5.45 -8.46
CA TRP A 316 -12.87 6.33 -7.32
C TRP A 316 -11.86 7.41 -7.68
N LEU A 317 -12.27 8.67 -7.53
CA LEU A 317 -11.40 9.84 -7.66
C LEU A 317 -11.42 10.63 -6.35
N VAL A 318 -10.26 10.73 -5.71
CA VAL A 318 -10.05 11.52 -4.50
C VAL A 318 -8.99 12.56 -4.77
N ILE A 319 -9.36 13.83 -4.60
CA ILE A 319 -8.45 14.97 -4.71
C ILE A 319 -8.58 15.79 -3.42
N LYS A 320 -7.50 15.92 -2.66
CA LYS A 320 -7.50 16.63 -1.37
C LYS A 320 -6.31 17.57 -1.28
N GLY A 321 -6.53 18.80 -0.83
CA GLY A 321 -5.45 19.75 -0.55
C GLY A 321 -4.60 20.11 -1.77
N CYS A 322 -5.19 20.25 -2.96
CA CYS A 322 -4.51 20.67 -4.18
C CYS A 322 -4.86 22.14 -4.50
N PRO A 323 -4.15 23.13 -3.91
CA PRO A 323 -4.54 24.55 -3.94
C PRO A 323 -4.49 25.21 -5.34
N ASN A 324 -3.70 24.65 -6.26
CA ASN A 324 -3.52 25.20 -7.60
C ASN A 324 -4.34 24.51 -8.70
N LEU A 325 -5.11 23.47 -8.35
CA LEU A 325 -5.90 22.72 -9.31
C LEU A 325 -7.04 23.60 -9.86
N LEU A 326 -7.06 23.77 -11.19
CA LEU A 326 -8.02 24.66 -11.86
C LEU A 326 -9.33 23.97 -12.24
N ALA A 327 -9.25 22.70 -12.65
CA ALA A 327 -10.40 21.97 -13.18
C ALA A 327 -10.31 20.48 -12.86
N LEU A 328 -11.48 19.86 -12.73
CA LEU A 328 -11.63 18.42 -12.68
C LEU A 328 -11.63 17.85 -14.11
N PRO A 329 -11.24 16.59 -14.30
CA PRO A 329 -11.20 15.99 -15.62
C PRO A 329 -12.60 15.77 -16.22
N ASP A 330 -12.71 16.04 -17.53
CA ASP A 330 -13.90 15.72 -18.31
C ASP A 330 -13.97 14.21 -18.65
N SER A 331 -15.19 13.73 -18.91
CA SER A 331 -15.47 12.39 -19.48
C SER A 331 -15.07 11.16 -18.62
N LEU A 332 -15.51 11.09 -17.35
CA LEU A 332 -15.31 9.94 -16.45
C LEU A 332 -16.52 8.99 -16.35
N GLN A 333 -16.79 8.18 -17.38
CA GLN A 333 -18.09 7.48 -17.54
C GLN A 333 -18.48 6.48 -16.44
N ASN A 334 -17.51 5.84 -15.76
CA ASN A 334 -17.76 4.76 -14.79
C ASN A 334 -17.48 5.16 -13.32
N LEU A 335 -17.42 6.48 -13.06
CA LEU A 335 -17.13 7.00 -11.73
C LEU A 335 -18.26 6.66 -10.75
N LYS A 336 -17.91 6.07 -9.61
CA LYS A 336 -18.84 5.72 -8.51
C LYS A 336 -18.72 6.68 -7.33
N SER A 337 -17.51 7.15 -7.05
CA SER A 337 -17.27 8.13 -5.99
C SER A 337 -16.32 9.23 -6.43
N LEU A 338 -16.74 10.47 -6.21
CA LEU A 338 -15.93 11.66 -6.36
C LEU A 338 -15.76 12.34 -4.99
N ARG A 339 -14.52 12.56 -4.56
CA ARG A 339 -14.22 13.35 -3.35
C ARG A 339 -13.25 14.47 -3.70
N VAL A 340 -13.64 15.71 -3.46
CA VAL A 340 -12.83 16.91 -3.71
C VAL A 340 -12.80 17.75 -2.44
N ARG A 341 -11.62 17.89 -1.83
CA ARG A 341 -11.46 18.59 -0.55
C ARG A 341 -10.36 19.63 -0.61
N HIS A 342 -10.59 20.80 -0.03
CA HIS A 342 -9.59 21.88 0.08
C HIS A 342 -8.91 22.24 -1.25
N CYS A 343 -9.69 22.36 -2.33
CA CYS A 343 -9.23 22.72 -3.67
C CYS A 343 -9.91 24.04 -4.14
N PRO A 344 -9.45 25.20 -3.63
CA PRO A 344 -10.17 26.48 -3.77
C PRO A 344 -10.25 27.07 -5.18
N LYS A 345 -9.37 26.66 -6.10
CA LYS A 345 -9.36 27.17 -7.48
C LYS A 345 -10.21 26.35 -8.45
N VAL A 346 -10.77 25.22 -8.01
CA VAL A 346 -11.67 24.41 -8.83
C VAL A 346 -13.01 25.16 -8.94
N ALA A 347 -13.30 25.65 -10.13
CA ALA A 347 -14.43 26.55 -10.34
C ALA A 347 -15.75 25.82 -10.60
N SER A 348 -15.75 24.67 -11.26
CA SER A 348 -16.97 23.96 -11.68
C SER A 348 -16.79 22.45 -11.74
N LEU A 349 -17.91 21.74 -11.77
CA LEU A 349 -17.93 20.32 -12.15
C LEU A 349 -17.72 20.15 -13.68
N PRO A 350 -17.28 18.96 -14.14
CA PRO A 350 -17.21 18.63 -15.56
C PRO A 350 -18.57 18.71 -16.26
N GLN A 351 -18.63 19.18 -17.51
CA GLN A 351 -19.91 19.41 -18.22
C GLN A 351 -20.72 18.12 -18.47
N ASP A 352 -20.04 16.97 -18.59
CA ASP A 352 -20.65 15.68 -18.93
C ASP A 352 -21.21 14.91 -17.71
N MET A 353 -21.29 15.53 -16.52
CA MET A 353 -21.74 14.85 -15.30
C MET A 353 -23.17 14.30 -15.39
N HIS A 354 -24.01 14.86 -16.27
CA HIS A 354 -25.36 14.35 -16.56
C HIS A 354 -25.36 12.90 -17.10
N GLY A 355 -24.27 12.47 -17.75
CA GLY A 355 -24.11 11.11 -18.29
C GLY A 355 -23.65 10.06 -17.26
N LEU A 356 -23.26 10.48 -16.05
CA LEU A 356 -22.68 9.59 -15.03
C LEU A 356 -23.76 8.87 -14.21
N THR A 357 -24.40 7.90 -14.84
CA THR A 357 -25.43 7.06 -14.20
C THR A 357 -24.89 6.18 -13.06
N THR A 358 -23.57 5.97 -12.99
CA THR A 358 -22.92 5.13 -11.98
C THR A 358 -22.55 5.88 -10.70
N LEU A 359 -22.67 7.21 -10.66
CA LEU A 359 -22.17 8.03 -9.55
C LEU A 359 -23.07 7.88 -8.31
N GLU A 360 -22.54 7.23 -7.27
CA GLU A 360 -23.26 6.91 -6.03
C GLU A 360 -22.97 7.92 -4.91
N LYS A 361 -21.73 8.43 -4.85
CA LYS A 361 -21.26 9.32 -3.79
C LYS A 361 -20.48 10.52 -4.33
N ILE A 362 -20.86 11.72 -3.90
CA ILE A 362 -20.07 12.94 -4.10
C ILE A 362 -19.81 13.63 -2.76
N GLU A 363 -18.58 14.07 -2.56
CA GLU A 363 -18.14 14.74 -1.34
C GLU A 363 -17.27 15.95 -1.71
N ILE A 364 -17.77 17.15 -1.46
CA ILE A 364 -17.08 18.42 -1.71
C ILE A 364 -16.94 19.13 -0.37
N GLU A 365 -15.73 19.57 -0.03
CA GLU A 365 -15.47 20.25 1.25
C GLU A 365 -14.36 21.29 1.09
N GLY A 366 -14.56 22.51 1.59
CA GLY A 366 -13.54 23.55 1.54
C GLY A 366 -13.16 23.96 0.11
N CYS A 367 -14.13 23.94 -0.80
CA CYS A 367 -13.99 24.34 -2.21
C CYS A 367 -15.03 25.44 -2.53
N PRO A 368 -14.81 26.71 -2.14
CA PRO A 368 -15.87 27.73 -2.06
C PRO A 368 -16.69 27.90 -3.34
N THR A 369 -16.06 28.11 -4.49
CA THR A 369 -16.77 28.29 -5.77
C THR A 369 -17.53 27.02 -6.18
N LEU A 370 -16.92 25.85 -6.03
CA LEU A 370 -17.54 24.58 -6.37
C LEU A 370 -18.72 24.25 -5.44
N SER A 371 -18.58 24.49 -4.13
CA SER A 371 -19.62 24.31 -3.12
C SER A 371 -20.85 25.19 -3.41
N GLU A 372 -20.65 26.46 -3.76
CA GLU A 372 -21.73 27.38 -4.13
C GLU A 372 -22.49 26.89 -5.38
N ARG A 373 -21.77 26.46 -6.42
CA ARG A 373 -22.38 25.92 -7.64
C ARG A 373 -23.10 24.59 -7.42
N CYS A 374 -22.68 23.81 -6.43
CA CYS A 374 -23.31 22.53 -6.08
C CYS A 374 -24.43 22.68 -5.04
N GLN A 375 -24.80 23.90 -4.62
CA GLN A 375 -25.79 24.10 -3.57
C GLN A 375 -27.18 23.59 -3.98
N GLN A 376 -27.86 22.89 -3.05
CA GLN A 376 -29.18 22.30 -3.28
C GLN A 376 -30.22 23.37 -3.70
N GLY A 377 -30.79 23.19 -4.90
CA GLY A 377 -31.92 24.00 -5.41
C GLY A 377 -31.55 25.37 -5.98
N SER A 378 -30.37 25.91 -5.68
CA SER A 378 -29.91 27.22 -6.17
C SER A 378 -28.63 27.16 -7.02
N GLY A 379 -27.83 26.10 -6.88
CA GLY A 379 -26.54 25.97 -7.54
C GLY A 379 -26.66 25.60 -9.03
N GLU A 380 -25.84 26.23 -9.88
CA GLU A 380 -25.81 25.97 -11.32
C GLU A 380 -25.44 24.52 -11.68
N ASP A 381 -24.59 23.88 -10.88
CA ASP A 381 -24.14 22.50 -11.09
C ASP A 381 -25.03 21.49 -10.31
N TRP A 382 -25.98 21.96 -9.49
CA TRP A 382 -26.90 21.07 -8.76
C TRP A 382 -27.67 20.10 -9.66
N PRO A 383 -28.24 20.50 -10.82
CA PRO A 383 -28.95 19.57 -11.70
C PRO A 383 -28.10 18.39 -12.18
N GLN A 384 -26.77 18.54 -12.22
CA GLN A 384 -25.83 17.48 -12.63
C GLN A 384 -25.68 16.40 -11.55
N ILE A 385 -25.76 16.80 -10.27
CA ILE A 385 -25.54 15.90 -9.13
C ILE A 385 -26.81 15.54 -8.39
N ALA A 386 -27.95 16.16 -8.72
CA ALA A 386 -29.24 15.95 -8.08
C ALA A 386 -29.73 14.50 -8.14
N GLN A 387 -29.17 13.64 -8.99
CA GLN A 387 -29.46 12.19 -9.06
C GLN A 387 -28.60 11.32 -8.13
N VAL A 388 -27.47 11.83 -7.62
CA VAL A 388 -26.48 11.08 -6.81
C VAL A 388 -27.02 10.74 -5.42
N ARG A 389 -26.93 9.48 -4.98
CA ARG A 389 -27.58 9.02 -3.73
C ARG A 389 -27.01 9.68 -2.47
N ASN A 390 -25.69 9.85 -2.40
CA ASN A 390 -25.01 10.37 -1.21
C ASN A 390 -24.23 11.64 -1.58
N ILE A 391 -24.75 12.80 -1.20
CA ILE A 391 -24.14 14.10 -1.48
C ILE A 391 -23.72 14.72 -0.14
N ARG A 392 -22.43 14.99 0.01
CA ARG A 392 -21.86 15.74 1.13
C ARG A 392 -21.25 17.04 0.64
N LEU A 393 -21.73 18.18 1.14
CA LEU A 393 -21.18 19.50 0.85
C LEU A 393 -20.76 20.17 2.17
N ASP A 394 -19.50 20.57 2.27
CA ASP A 394 -18.91 21.29 3.42
C ASP A 394 -19.24 20.65 4.78
N GLY A 395 -19.10 19.31 4.84
CA GLY A 395 -19.35 18.52 6.05
C GLY A 395 -20.83 18.19 6.29
N HIS A 396 -21.76 18.76 5.53
CA HIS A 396 -23.20 18.50 5.64
C HIS A 396 -23.66 17.42 4.67
N LEU A 397 -24.36 16.41 5.18
CA LEU A 397 -25.05 15.42 4.34
C LEU A 397 -26.34 16.04 3.81
N ILE A 398 -26.50 16.07 2.50
CA ILE A 398 -27.75 16.54 1.87
C ILE A 398 -28.72 15.36 1.82
N ILE A 399 -29.81 15.53 2.56
CA ILE A 399 -30.94 14.60 2.58
C ILE A 399 -31.90 15.05 1.47
N LYS A 400 -32.27 14.12 0.59
CA LYS A 400 -33.20 14.37 -0.51
C LYS A 400 -34.64 14.12 -0.11
#